data_AF-A0A1Z4F3Y2-F1
#
_entry.id   AF-A0A1Z4F3Y2-F1
#
_cell.length_a   1.000
_cell.length_b   1.000
_cell.length_c   1.000
_cell.angle_alpha   90.00
_cell.angle_beta   90.00
_cell.angle_gamma   90.00
#
_symmetry.space_group_name_H-M   'P 1'
#
loop_
_entity.id
_entity.type
_entity.pdbx_description
1 polymer ?
#
loop_
_entity_poly.entity_id
_entity_poly.type
_entity_poly.pdbx_seq_one_letter_code
_entity_poly.pdbx_strand_id
1 'polypeptide(L)'
;MTLKHDARLVYTTTKPVVRSLITNAATEMRAKVSGRRFPGVQETVFDPMDPETAANPYPGYRALLAGGRVHYNRKRNAFILCRYEDVRAAARNDALLSNRDGVVRARFEVPVLLNMDRPRHTELRRKALPGFTRGALEGWAPTVDRMAAELVTGLPGGVVMGCGQP
;
A
#
# COMPACT_ATOMS: atom_id res chain seq x y z
N MET A 1 -31.03 -12.34 17.98
CA MET A 1 -29.69 -12.67 18.53
C MET A 1 -28.64 -11.65 18.02
N THR A 2 -28.89 -10.33 18.11
CA THR A 2 -28.31 -9.42 17.09
C THR A 2 -27.87 -8.01 17.54
N LEU A 3 -28.12 -7.52 18.76
CA LEU A 3 -27.60 -6.19 19.17
C LEU A 3 -26.25 -6.22 19.91
N LYS A 4 -26.00 -7.26 20.71
CA LYS A 4 -24.78 -7.34 21.54
C LYS A 4 -23.52 -7.67 20.73
N HIS A 5 -23.67 -8.31 19.57
CA HIS A 5 -22.56 -8.63 18.67
C HIS A 5 -22.08 -7.38 17.91
N ASP A 6 -23.00 -6.51 17.50
CA ASP A 6 -22.68 -5.24 16.82
C ASP A 6 -22.00 -4.24 17.75
N ALA A 7 -22.46 -4.10 18.99
CA ALA A 7 -21.83 -3.20 19.96
C ALA A 7 -20.40 -3.64 20.32
N ARG A 8 -20.17 -4.97 20.41
CA ARG A 8 -18.83 -5.53 20.65
C ARG A 8 -17.92 -5.27 19.46
N LEU A 9 -18.40 -5.46 18.23
CA LEU A 9 -17.64 -5.17 17.01
C LEU A 9 -17.24 -3.70 16.94
N VAL A 10 -18.20 -2.79 17.12
CA VAL A 10 -17.97 -1.33 17.10
C VAL A 10 -16.96 -0.91 18.17
N TYR A 11 -17.08 -1.42 19.40
CA TYR A 11 -16.14 -1.10 20.50
C TYR A 11 -14.73 -1.69 20.24
N THR A 12 -14.64 -2.91 19.70
CA THR A 12 -13.36 -3.53 19.36
C THR A 12 -12.65 -2.85 18.20
N THR A 13 -13.39 -2.19 17.30
CA THR A 13 -12.81 -1.47 16.16
C THR A 13 -12.49 0.00 16.48
N THR A 14 -13.30 0.69 17.30
CA THR A 14 -13.07 2.12 17.61
C THR A 14 -11.86 2.36 18.49
N LYS A 15 -11.61 1.53 19.51
CA LYS A 15 -10.48 1.71 20.43
C LYS A 15 -9.09 1.64 19.76
N PRO A 16 -8.78 0.66 18.89
CA PRO A 16 -7.50 0.63 18.18
C PRO A 16 -7.38 1.77 17.17
N VAL A 17 -8.46 2.11 16.45
CA VAL A 17 -8.46 3.21 15.46
C VAL A 17 -8.15 4.56 16.13
N VAL A 18 -8.81 4.89 17.25
CA VAL A 18 -8.55 6.13 17.99
C VAL A 18 -7.11 6.16 18.55
N ARG A 19 -6.62 5.04 19.09
CA ARG A 19 -5.24 4.92 19.59
C ARG A 19 -4.21 5.12 18.47
N SER A 20 -4.43 4.54 17.30
CA SER A 20 -3.58 4.72 16.12
C SER A 20 -3.56 6.19 15.67
N LEU A 21 -4.70 6.87 15.63
CA LEU A 21 -4.78 8.29 15.27
C LEU A 21 -3.95 9.17 16.22
N ILE A 22 -4.09 8.98 17.54
CA ILE A 22 -3.33 9.74 18.56
C ILE A 22 -1.83 9.47 18.45
N THR A 23 -1.44 8.20 18.27
CA THR A 23 -0.03 7.79 18.19
C THR A 23 0.64 8.31 16.93
N ASN A 24 -0.07 8.30 15.80
CA ASN A 24 0.42 8.85 14.53
C ASN A 24 0.62 10.36 14.64
N ALA A 25 -0.35 11.09 15.18
CA ALA A 25 -0.26 12.53 15.37
C ALA A 25 0.90 12.92 16.29
N ALA A 26 1.06 12.22 17.42
CA ALA A 26 2.17 12.47 18.35
C ALA A 26 3.54 12.17 17.73
N THR A 27 3.66 11.08 16.95
CA THR A 27 4.92 10.71 16.29
C THR A 27 5.28 11.69 15.17
N GLU A 28 4.30 12.13 14.38
CA GLU A 28 4.50 13.15 13.36
C GLU A 28 4.88 14.51 13.97
N MET A 29 4.19 14.96 15.02
CA MET A 29 4.53 16.19 15.72
C MET A 29 5.94 16.10 16.31
N ARG A 30 6.28 15.00 16.98
CA ARG A 30 7.62 14.81 17.54
C ARG A 30 8.70 14.83 16.45
N ALA A 31 8.45 14.22 15.30
CA ALA A 31 9.42 14.20 14.21
C ALA A 31 9.60 15.57 13.52
N LYS A 32 8.51 16.34 13.40
CA LYS A 32 8.52 17.71 12.87
C LYS A 32 9.24 18.69 13.80
N VAL A 33 9.08 18.52 15.11
CA VAL A 33 9.73 19.37 16.12
C VAL A 33 11.14 18.89 16.45
N SER A 34 11.45 17.60 16.29
CA SER A 34 12.81 17.10 16.51
C SER A 34 13.75 17.51 15.37
N GLY A 35 14.85 18.18 15.69
CA GLY A 35 15.98 18.40 14.78
C GLY A 35 16.79 17.12 14.49
N ARG A 36 16.17 15.94 14.59
CA ARG A 36 16.85 14.64 14.53
C ARG A 36 17.44 14.43 13.15
N ARG A 37 18.77 14.47 13.03
CA ARG A 37 19.49 14.10 11.81
C ARG A 37 19.86 12.62 11.88
N PHE A 38 19.86 11.97 10.72
CA PHE A 38 20.24 10.57 10.59
C PHE A 38 21.55 10.52 9.79
N PRO A 39 22.69 10.20 10.44
CA PRO A 39 23.97 10.12 9.75
C PRO A 39 23.89 9.18 8.53
N GLY A 40 24.42 9.62 7.38
CA GLY A 40 24.40 8.83 6.14
C GLY A 40 23.05 8.78 5.41
N VAL A 41 22.01 9.48 5.88
CA VAL A 41 20.70 9.57 5.21
C VAL A 41 20.50 10.98 4.68
N GLN A 42 20.25 11.09 3.38
CA GLN A 42 20.06 12.38 2.72
C GLN A 42 18.63 12.88 2.93
N GLU A 43 18.43 14.14 3.34
CA GLU A 43 17.08 14.71 3.37
C GLU A 43 16.55 14.95 1.95
N THR A 44 15.25 14.78 1.76
CA THR A 44 14.58 15.00 0.47
C THR A 44 13.27 15.74 0.64
N VAL A 45 12.94 16.56 -0.36
CA VAL A 45 11.63 17.20 -0.51
C VAL A 45 10.63 16.33 -1.28
N PHE A 46 11.09 15.24 -1.91
CA PHE A 46 10.24 14.36 -2.71
C PHE A 46 9.09 13.80 -1.87
N ASP A 47 7.86 14.08 -2.30
CA ASP A 47 6.65 13.75 -1.58
C ASP A 47 5.70 12.95 -2.48
N PRO A 48 5.63 11.62 -2.36
CA PRO A 48 4.76 10.80 -3.23
C PRO A 48 3.27 11.02 -2.97
N MET A 49 2.90 11.76 -1.91
CA MET A 49 1.52 12.11 -1.58
C MET A 49 1.14 13.52 -2.06
N ASP A 50 2.07 14.24 -2.67
CA ASP A 50 1.80 15.51 -3.33
C ASP A 50 1.14 15.26 -4.70
N PRO A 51 -0.03 15.87 -5.02
CA PRO A 51 -0.75 15.57 -6.26
C PRO A 51 0.04 15.83 -7.55
N GLU A 52 0.83 16.90 -7.60
CA GLU A 52 1.67 17.22 -8.77
C GLU A 52 2.77 16.18 -8.95
N THR A 53 3.43 15.81 -7.84
CA THR A 53 4.41 14.73 -7.82
C THR A 53 3.79 13.38 -8.19
N ALA A 54 2.57 13.08 -7.73
CA ALA A 54 1.87 11.83 -8.04
C ALA A 54 1.47 11.76 -9.52
N ALA A 55 1.11 12.89 -10.13
CA ALA A 55 0.78 12.98 -11.55
C ALA A 55 2.03 12.77 -12.44
N ASN A 56 3.21 13.20 -11.99
CA ASN A 56 4.47 13.00 -12.71
C ASN A 56 5.64 12.69 -11.75
N PRO A 57 5.79 11.44 -11.30
CA PRO A 57 6.77 11.10 -10.25
C PRO A 57 8.20 10.90 -10.77
N TYR A 58 8.36 10.71 -12.09
CA TYR A 58 9.64 10.34 -12.70
C TYR A 58 10.79 11.33 -12.47
N PRO A 59 10.58 12.67 -12.53
CA PRO A 59 11.63 13.62 -12.17
C PRO A 59 12.11 13.44 -10.73
N GLY A 60 11.19 13.19 -9.80
CA GLY A 60 11.51 12.91 -8.41
C GLY A 60 12.30 11.62 -8.22
N TYR A 61 11.91 10.54 -8.92
CA TYR A 61 12.68 9.30 -8.92
C TYR A 61 14.10 9.49 -9.46
N ARG A 62 14.29 10.26 -10.53
CA ARG A 62 15.63 10.58 -11.05
C ARG A 62 16.48 11.30 -10.02
N ALA A 63 15.92 12.28 -9.31
CA ALA A 63 16.65 12.99 -8.26
C ALA A 63 17.05 12.08 -7.09
N LEU A 64 16.14 11.19 -6.64
CA LEU A 64 16.45 10.20 -5.61
C LEU A 64 17.54 9.22 -6.07
N LEU A 65 17.46 8.74 -7.32
CA LEU A 65 18.43 7.81 -7.88
C LEU A 65 19.79 8.46 -8.23
N ALA A 66 19.90 9.79 -8.23
CA ALA A 66 21.19 10.48 -8.35
C ALA A 66 21.92 10.62 -7.01
N GLY A 67 21.19 10.51 -5.89
CA GLY A 67 21.74 10.69 -4.54
C GLY A 67 22.07 9.38 -3.83
N GLY A 68 21.97 9.44 -2.50
CA GLY A 68 22.22 8.32 -1.59
C GLY A 68 21.25 7.14 -1.75
N ARG A 69 21.47 6.06 -0.98
CA ARG A 69 20.61 4.86 -1.01
C ARG A 69 19.29 5.04 -0.27
N VAL A 70 19.32 5.84 0.80
CA VAL A 70 18.18 6.10 1.68
C VAL A 70 18.00 7.61 1.79
N HIS A 71 16.76 8.05 1.61
CA HIS A 71 16.38 9.44 1.80
C HIS A 71 15.40 9.61 2.95
N TYR A 72 15.43 10.75 3.62
CA TYR A 72 14.48 11.09 4.67
C TYR A 72 13.63 12.30 4.25
N ASN A 73 12.33 12.09 4.11
CA ASN A 73 11.37 13.18 3.93
C ASN A 73 10.91 13.66 5.31
N ARG A 74 11.38 14.84 5.73
CA ARG A 74 11.03 15.48 7.01
C ARG A 74 9.55 15.85 7.12
N LYS A 75 8.99 16.48 6.07
CA LYS A 75 7.59 16.92 6.02
C LYS A 75 6.64 15.76 6.34
N ARG A 76 6.97 14.60 5.78
CA ARG A 76 6.20 13.38 5.97
C ARG A 76 6.72 12.56 7.15
N ASN A 77 7.93 12.74 7.65
CA ASN A 77 8.59 11.82 8.58
C ASN A 77 8.60 10.38 8.04
N ALA A 78 9.20 10.17 6.86
CA ALA A 78 9.47 8.82 6.33
C ALA A 78 10.86 8.70 5.75
N PHE A 79 11.36 7.47 5.81
CA PHE A 79 12.47 7.02 4.99
C PHE A 79 11.96 6.53 3.63
N ILE A 80 12.73 6.77 2.59
CA ILE A 80 12.45 6.39 1.21
C ILE A 80 13.63 5.56 0.72
N LEU A 81 13.34 4.32 0.29
CA LEU A 81 14.25 3.45 -0.41
C LEU A 81 13.94 3.55 -1.91
N CYS A 82 14.94 3.89 -2.72
CA CYS A 82 14.74 4.12 -4.16
C CYS A 82 15.40 3.06 -5.05
N ARG A 83 16.43 2.35 -4.55
CA ARG A 83 17.14 1.33 -5.32
C ARG A 83 16.40 0.00 -5.27
N TYR A 84 16.36 -0.69 -6.41
CA TYR A 84 15.70 -1.99 -6.54
C TYR A 84 16.17 -2.98 -5.47
N GLU A 85 17.48 -3.16 -5.28
CA GLU A 85 18.01 -4.13 -4.32
C GLU A 85 17.62 -3.81 -2.88
N ASP A 86 17.64 -2.53 -2.50
CA ASP A 86 17.29 -2.09 -1.15
C ASP A 86 15.79 -2.30 -0.89
N VAL A 87 14.93 -1.97 -1.85
CA VAL A 87 13.48 -2.24 -1.80
C VAL A 87 13.19 -3.74 -1.75
N ARG A 88 13.90 -4.52 -2.57
CA ARG A 88 13.75 -5.97 -2.69
C ARG A 88 14.14 -6.70 -1.41
N ALA A 89 15.22 -6.26 -0.77
CA ALA A 89 15.69 -6.78 0.51
C ALA A 89 14.73 -6.40 1.64
N ALA A 90 14.31 -5.13 1.69
CA ALA A 90 13.31 -4.64 2.63
C ALA A 90 12.00 -5.43 2.57
N ALA A 91 11.44 -5.62 1.37
CA ALA A 91 10.19 -6.34 1.16
C ALA A 91 10.24 -7.84 1.54
N ARG A 92 11.44 -8.43 1.64
CA ARG A 92 11.63 -9.83 2.06
C ARG A 92 11.90 -9.99 3.56
N ASN A 93 12.11 -8.90 4.28
CA ASN A 93 12.55 -8.92 5.67
C ASN A 93 11.47 -8.34 6.60
N ASP A 94 10.34 -9.04 6.72
CA ASP A 94 9.24 -8.68 7.62
C ASP A 94 9.61 -8.74 9.11
N ALA A 95 10.73 -9.37 9.46
CA ALA A 95 11.24 -9.35 10.83
C ALA A 95 11.81 -7.97 11.23
N LEU A 96 12.42 -7.25 10.28
CA LEU A 96 12.93 -5.88 10.50
C LEU A 96 11.94 -4.81 10.07
N LEU A 97 11.17 -5.06 9.00
CA LEU A 97 10.21 -4.11 8.43
C LEU A 97 8.81 -4.71 8.48
N SER A 98 8.21 -4.61 9.67
CA SER A 98 6.87 -5.10 9.98
C SER A 98 5.78 -4.32 9.23
N ASN A 99 4.72 -5.03 8.83
CA ASN A 99 3.52 -4.44 8.22
C ASN A 99 2.37 -4.23 9.23
N ARG A 100 2.54 -4.61 10.51
CA ARG A 100 1.47 -4.57 11.53
C ARG A 100 0.91 -3.17 11.77
N ASP A 101 1.79 -2.18 11.69
CA ASP A 101 1.39 -0.78 11.87
C ASP A 101 0.70 -0.21 10.62
N GLY A 102 0.58 -0.98 9.54
CA GLY A 102 -0.05 -0.59 8.28
C GLY A 102 0.96 -0.27 7.17
N VAL A 103 0.60 -0.62 5.95
CA VAL A 103 1.41 -0.38 4.74
C VAL A 103 1.19 0.99 4.11
N VAL A 104 0.08 1.64 4.44
CA VAL A 104 -0.19 3.02 4.06
C VAL A 104 0.31 3.97 5.14
N ARG A 105 0.62 5.22 4.77
CA ARG A 105 1.10 6.24 5.71
C ARG A 105 0.19 6.40 6.93
N ALA A 106 -1.12 6.42 6.69
CA ALA A 106 -2.11 6.45 7.76
C ALA A 106 -2.13 5.08 8.43
N ARG A 107 -1.25 4.90 9.43
CA ARG A 107 -1.05 3.65 10.13
C ARG A 107 -2.32 3.29 10.89
N PHE A 108 -3.03 2.27 10.43
CA PHE A 108 -4.21 1.73 11.09
C PHE A 108 -4.02 0.24 11.31
N GLU A 109 -4.21 -0.20 12.56
CA GLU A 109 -4.26 -1.60 12.90
C GLU A 109 -5.63 -2.17 12.49
N VAL A 110 -5.76 -2.49 11.21
CA VAL A 110 -6.94 -3.16 10.65
C VAL A 110 -6.58 -4.63 10.47
N PRO A 111 -7.45 -5.59 10.89
CA PRO A 111 -7.16 -7.01 10.79
C PRO A 111 -7.33 -7.57 9.36
N VAL A 112 -6.74 -6.90 8.37
CA VAL A 112 -6.65 -7.37 6.98
C VAL A 112 -5.31 -8.06 6.74
N LEU A 113 -5.27 -9.02 5.83
CA LEU A 113 -4.06 -9.80 5.51
C LEU A 113 -2.84 -8.90 5.23
N LEU A 114 -3.06 -7.74 4.62
CA LEU A 114 -2.03 -6.76 4.25
C LEU A 114 -1.30 -6.13 5.45
N ASN A 115 -1.95 -6.02 6.63
CA ASN A 115 -1.38 -5.40 7.83
C ASN A 115 -0.97 -6.46 8.88
N MET A 116 -0.43 -7.59 8.43
CA MET A 116 -0.02 -8.69 9.30
C MET A 116 1.37 -9.20 8.92
N ASP A 117 2.11 -9.68 9.93
CA ASP A 117 3.35 -10.42 9.71
C ASP A 117 3.17 -11.91 10.04
N ARG A 118 4.24 -12.68 9.88
CA ARG A 118 4.28 -14.08 10.32
C ARG A 118 4.04 -14.20 11.84
N PRO A 119 3.48 -15.34 12.30
CA PRO A 119 2.97 -16.49 11.52
C PRO A 119 1.56 -16.27 10.93
N ARG A 120 0.77 -15.34 11.50
CA ARG A 120 -0.64 -15.12 11.14
C ARG A 120 -0.85 -14.77 9.67
N HIS A 121 0.02 -13.94 9.09
CA HIS A 121 0.00 -13.65 7.65
C HIS A 121 0.15 -14.93 6.81
N THR A 122 1.08 -15.82 7.17
CA THR A 122 1.29 -17.09 6.45
C THR A 122 0.06 -17.97 6.48
N GLU A 123 -0.58 -18.10 7.65
CA GLU A 123 -1.78 -18.92 7.83
C GLU A 123 -2.96 -18.42 7.01
N LEU A 124 -3.24 -17.12 7.06
CA LEU A 124 -4.35 -16.51 6.32
C LEU A 124 -4.08 -16.49 4.81
N ARG A 125 -2.85 -16.21 4.39
CA ARG A 125 -2.45 -16.30 2.98
C ARG A 125 -2.67 -17.71 2.44
N ARG A 126 -2.28 -18.74 3.20
CA ARG A 126 -2.51 -20.15 2.80
C ARG A 126 -3.99 -20.46 2.58
N LYS A 127 -4.88 -19.89 3.37
CA LYS A 127 -6.34 -20.06 3.21
C LYS A 127 -6.90 -19.29 2.00
N ALA A 128 -6.32 -18.15 1.66
CA ALA A 128 -6.75 -17.33 0.52
C ALA A 128 -6.23 -17.83 -0.84
N LEU A 129 -5.02 -18.43 -0.87
CA LEU A 129 -4.32 -18.83 -2.10
C LEU A 129 -5.13 -19.71 -3.08
N PRO A 130 -5.98 -20.66 -2.66
CA PRO A 130 -6.76 -21.47 -3.60
C PRO A 130 -7.61 -20.65 -4.59
N GLY A 131 -8.13 -19.50 -4.16
CA GLY A 131 -8.90 -18.59 -5.02
C GLY A 131 -8.06 -17.81 -6.05
N PHE A 132 -6.73 -17.85 -5.94
CA PHE A 132 -5.78 -17.17 -6.83
C PHE A 132 -4.90 -18.15 -7.61
N THR A 133 -5.34 -19.40 -7.74
CA THR A 133 -4.67 -20.38 -8.60
C THR A 133 -4.91 -20.07 -10.07
N ARG A 134 -4.03 -20.56 -10.95
CA ARG A 134 -4.19 -20.39 -12.40
C ARG A 134 -5.57 -20.84 -12.90
N GLY A 135 -6.01 -22.04 -12.51
CA GLY A 135 -7.33 -22.56 -12.92
C GLY A 135 -8.49 -21.74 -12.38
N ALA A 136 -8.40 -21.24 -11.13
CA ALA A 136 -9.42 -20.34 -10.59
C ALA A 136 -9.50 -19.04 -11.42
N LEU A 137 -8.35 -18.44 -11.76
CA LEU A 137 -8.28 -17.21 -12.55
C LEU A 137 -8.72 -17.40 -14.01
N GLU A 138 -8.35 -18.52 -14.66
CA GLU A 138 -8.79 -18.85 -16.02
C GLU A 138 -10.32 -18.95 -16.12
N GLY A 139 -11.00 -19.45 -15.07
CA GLY A 139 -12.46 -19.47 -15.01
C GLY A 139 -13.12 -18.07 -15.01
N TRP A 140 -12.41 -17.03 -14.59
CA TRP A 140 -12.91 -15.65 -14.62
C TRP A 140 -12.72 -14.95 -15.96
N ALA A 141 -11.81 -15.43 -16.81
CA ALA A 141 -11.45 -14.76 -18.06
C ALA A 141 -12.66 -14.45 -18.96
N PRO A 142 -13.60 -15.39 -19.24
CA PRO A 142 -14.74 -15.09 -20.09
C PRO A 142 -15.67 -14.00 -19.53
N THR A 143 -15.78 -13.91 -18.20
CA THR A 143 -16.60 -12.88 -17.54
C THR A 143 -15.94 -11.51 -17.68
N VAL A 144 -14.63 -11.44 -17.46
CA VAL A 144 -13.85 -10.21 -17.61
C VAL A 144 -13.88 -9.73 -19.06
N ASP A 145 -13.69 -10.63 -20.03
CA ASP A 145 -13.70 -10.31 -21.46
C ASP A 145 -15.06 -9.75 -21.90
N ARG A 146 -16.16 -10.39 -21.48
CA ARG A 146 -17.51 -9.90 -21.75
C ARG A 146 -17.73 -8.50 -21.16
N MET A 147 -17.40 -8.31 -19.88
CA MET A 147 -17.55 -7.00 -19.22
C MET A 147 -16.70 -5.92 -19.89
N ALA A 148 -15.47 -6.24 -20.27
CA ALA A 148 -14.58 -5.33 -20.97
C ALA A 148 -15.15 -4.95 -22.34
N ALA A 149 -15.64 -5.92 -23.11
CA ALA A 149 -16.26 -5.67 -24.42
C ALA A 149 -17.51 -4.78 -24.32
N GLU A 150 -18.39 -5.05 -23.36
CA GLU A 150 -19.58 -4.23 -23.08
C GLU A 150 -19.20 -2.79 -22.74
N LEU A 151 -18.22 -2.61 -21.84
CA LEU A 151 -17.76 -1.28 -21.41
C LEU A 151 -17.09 -0.50 -22.55
N VAL A 152 -16.24 -1.14 -23.35
CA VAL A 152 -15.55 -0.50 -24.47
C VAL A 152 -16.53 -0.12 -25.59
N THR A 153 -17.47 -1.01 -25.92
CA THR A 153 -18.49 -0.76 -26.95
C THR A 153 -19.45 0.37 -26.55
N GLY A 154 -19.70 0.54 -25.25
CA GLY A 154 -20.52 1.62 -24.71
C GLY A 154 -19.87 3.01 -24.73
N LEU A 155 -18.58 3.14 -25.11
CA LEU A 155 -17.91 4.43 -25.19
C LEU A 155 -18.27 5.15 -26.51
N PRO A 156 -18.62 6.46 -26.47
CA PRO A 156 -18.84 7.25 -27.67
C PRO A 156 -17.57 7.26 -28.55
N GLY A 157 -17.65 6.62 -29.72
CA GLY A 157 -16.52 6.44 -30.64
C GLY A 157 -16.00 4.99 -30.78
N GLY A 158 -16.59 4.02 -30.06
CA GLY A 158 -16.21 2.61 -30.14
C GLY A 158 -16.66 1.91 -31.43
N VAL A 159 -15.91 2.08 -32.53
CA VAL A 159 -15.97 1.12 -33.65
C VAL A 159 -15.15 -0.09 -33.23
N VAL A 160 -15.81 -1.17 -32.82
CA VAL A 160 -15.17 -2.49 -32.75
C VAL A 160 -15.01 -2.96 -34.19
N MET A 161 -13.88 -2.64 -34.82
CA MET A 161 -13.45 -3.35 -36.03
C MET A 161 -13.24 -4.80 -35.61
N GLY A 162 -14.15 -5.67 -36.05
CA GLY A 162 -14.14 -7.08 -35.71
C GLY A 162 -12.76 -7.69 -35.93
N CYS A 163 -12.08 -8.05 -34.84
CA CYS A 163 -10.99 -9.01 -34.93
C CYS A 163 -11.61 -10.34 -35.29
N GLY A 164 -11.43 -10.73 -36.56
CA GLY A 164 -11.86 -11.99 -37.11
C GLY A 164 -11.38 -13.17 -36.26
N GLN A 165 -12.30 -14.11 -36.07
CA GLN A 165 -11.98 -15.50 -35.75
C GLN A 165 -11.09 -16.07 -36.89
N PRO A 166 -10.08 -16.85 -36.53
CA PRO A 166 -9.99 -18.21 -37.07
C PRO A 166 -10.21 -19.28 -35.99
#